data_AF-A0A1Z5L8A2-F1
#
_entry.id   AF-A0A1Z5L8A2-F1
#
_cell.length_a   1.000
_cell.length_b   1.000
_cell.length_c   1.000
_cell.angle_alpha   90.00
_cell.angle_beta   90.00
_cell.angle_gamma   90.00
#
_symmetry.space_group_name_H-M   'P 1'
#
loop_
_entity.id
_entity.type
_entity.pdbx_description
1 polymer ?
#
loop_
_entity_poly.entity_id
_entity_poly.type
_entity_poly.pdbx_seq_one_letter_code
_entity_poly.pdbx_strand_id
1 'polypeptide(L)'
;MTPKDWEIRLLMEMALAIKCPSVQYHLAGTKKVQQVLAQPGVLERFFTSKVTIDEIRSFFVGLYSLDLTPEGNRAAARAIEKPNAFV
;
A
#
# COMPACT_ATOMS: atom_id res chain seq x y z
N MET A 1 2.35 20.43 10.41
CA MET A 1 3.14 19.56 11.29
C MET A 1 4.47 20.22 11.52
N THR A 2 4.79 20.54 12.76
CA THR A 2 6.04 21.17 13.17
C THR A 2 7.09 20.10 13.49
N PRO A 3 8.39 20.43 13.57
CA PRO A 3 9.41 19.50 14.07
C PRO A 3 9.05 18.88 15.43
N LYS A 4 8.44 19.69 16.32
CA LYS A 4 7.98 19.25 17.64
C LYS A 4 6.90 18.17 17.56
N ASP A 5 5.99 18.23 16.59
CA ASP A 5 4.95 17.20 16.42
C ASP A 5 5.59 15.83 16.10
N TRP A 6 6.68 15.82 15.33
CA TRP A 6 7.43 14.61 15.00
C TRP A 6 8.21 14.05 16.20
N GLU A 7 8.82 14.91 17.01
CA GLU A 7 9.49 14.51 18.24
C GLU A 7 8.51 13.82 19.21
N ILE A 8 7.32 14.41 19.39
CA ILE A 8 6.27 13.85 20.24
C ILE A 8 5.79 12.51 19.66
N ARG A 9 5.58 12.42 18.34
CA ARG A 9 5.19 11.15 17.71
C ARG A 9 6.24 10.07 17.92
N LEU A 10 7.52 10.39 17.76
CA LEU A 10 8.61 9.44 17.99
C LEU A 10 8.63 8.95 19.44
N LEU A 11 8.50 9.87 20.41
CA LEU A 11 8.42 9.52 21.83
C LEU A 11 7.26 8.55 22.11
N MET A 12 6.07 8.84 21.56
CA MET A 12 4.89 7.98 21.70
C MET A 12 5.11 6.58 21.11
N GLU A 13 5.78 6.49 19.95
CA GLU A 13 6.06 5.20 19.31
C GLU A 13 7.11 4.38 20.07
N MET A 14 8.09 5.04 20.70
CA MET A 14 9.14 4.39 21.51
C MET A 14 8.66 3.96 22.90
N ALA A 15 7.57 4.52 23.40
CA ALA A 15 7.01 4.16 24.71
C ALA A 15 6.44 2.73 24.76
N LEU A 16 6.39 2.16 25.97
CA LEU A 16 5.78 0.85 26.25
C LEU A 16 4.24 0.85 26.15
N ALA A 17 3.62 2.02 25.99
CA ALA A 17 2.19 2.14 25.79
C ALA A 17 1.72 1.32 24.58
N ILE A 18 0.49 0.80 24.64
CA ILE A 18 -0.18 0.19 23.49
C ILE A 18 -0.63 1.32 22.54
N LYS A 19 -0.34 1.17 21.24
CA LYS A 19 -0.68 2.15 20.21
C LYS A 19 -1.85 1.64 19.37
N CYS A 20 -2.74 2.55 18.95
CA CYS A 20 -3.89 2.23 18.11
C CYS A 20 -4.12 3.34 17.06
N PRO A 21 -3.54 3.23 15.85
CA PRO A 21 -2.56 2.24 15.41
C PRO A 21 -1.12 2.61 15.80
N SER A 22 -0.21 1.63 15.82
CA SER A 22 1.24 1.90 15.81
C SER A 22 1.70 2.42 14.45
N VAL A 23 2.89 3.02 14.37
CA VAL A 23 3.44 3.58 13.13
C VAL A 23 3.52 2.55 12.00
N GLN A 24 3.93 1.31 12.28
CA GLN A 24 4.01 0.26 11.27
C GLN A 24 2.63 -0.14 10.74
N TYR A 25 1.61 -0.19 11.59
CA TYR A 25 0.25 -0.54 11.18
C TYR A 25 -0.39 0.59 10.38
N HIS A 26 -0.10 1.84 10.75
CA HIS A 26 -0.49 3.02 9.96
C HIS A 26 0.12 2.98 8.54
N LEU A 27 1.42 2.70 8.42
CA LEU A 27 2.11 2.62 7.13
C LEU A 27 1.64 1.44 6.26
N ALA A 28 1.24 0.33 6.88
CA ALA A 28 0.63 -0.80 6.18
C ALA A 28 -0.68 -0.42 5.45
N GLY A 29 -1.38 0.62 5.90
CA GLY A 29 -2.62 1.12 5.28
C GLY A 29 -2.40 2.03 4.05
N THR A 30 -1.16 2.28 3.63
CA THR A 30 -0.88 3.18 2.51
C THR A 30 -1.28 2.58 1.15
N LYS A 31 -1.60 3.45 0.18
CA LYS A 31 -1.95 3.05 -1.19
C LYS A 31 -0.82 2.30 -1.91
N LYS A 32 0.43 2.60 -1.59
CA LYS A 32 1.57 1.85 -2.13
C LYS A 32 1.57 0.40 -1.64
N VAL A 33 1.33 0.17 -0.36
CA VAL A 33 1.21 -1.19 0.20
C VAL A 33 0.02 -1.91 -0.44
N GLN A 34 -1.13 -1.25 -0.58
CA GLN A 34 -2.29 -1.82 -1.29
C GLN A 34 -1.93 -2.25 -2.73
N GLN A 35 -1.24 -1.40 -3.49
CA GLN A 35 -0.79 -1.69 -4.86
C GLN A 35 0.19 -2.86 -4.92
N VAL A 36 1.14 -2.94 -3.98
CA VAL A 36 2.13 -4.03 -3.93
C VAL A 36 1.48 -5.36 -3.54
N LEU A 37 0.55 -5.37 -2.58
CA LEU A 37 -0.19 -6.57 -2.19
C LEU A 37 -1.00 -7.18 -3.35
N ALA A 38 -1.43 -6.36 -4.31
CA ALA A 38 -2.13 -6.82 -5.50
C ALA A 38 -1.23 -7.44 -6.58
N GLN A 39 0.10 -7.39 -6.42
CA GLN A 39 1.02 -8.01 -7.37
C GLN A 39 1.03 -9.55 -7.23
N PRO A 40 1.19 -10.29 -8.33
CA PRO A 40 1.32 -11.75 -8.28
C PRO A 40 2.45 -12.19 -7.35
N GLY A 41 2.21 -13.21 -6.53
CA GLY A 41 3.22 -13.79 -5.63
C GLY A 41 3.43 -13.06 -4.31
N VAL A 42 2.83 -11.88 -4.10
CA VAL A 42 3.03 -11.10 -2.87
C VAL A 42 2.14 -11.61 -1.72
N LEU A 43 0.87 -11.94 -1.99
CA LEU A 43 -0.03 -12.48 -0.96
C LEU A 43 0.45 -13.81 -0.40
N GLU A 44 1.08 -14.63 -1.25
CA GLU A 44 1.67 -15.93 -0.92
C GLU A 44 2.78 -15.84 0.15
N ARG A 45 3.33 -14.64 0.39
CA ARG A 45 4.29 -14.40 1.48
C ARG A 45 3.62 -14.32 2.86
N PHE A 46 2.32 -14.01 2.90
CA PHE A 46 1.57 -13.78 4.14
C PHE A 46 0.54 -14.87 4.43
N PHE A 47 0.07 -15.56 3.38
CA PHE A 47 -0.94 -16.60 3.47
C PHE A 47 -0.46 -17.87 2.78
N THR A 48 -0.80 -19.03 3.34
CA THR A 48 -0.50 -20.35 2.74
C THR A 48 -1.72 -21.01 2.10
N SER A 49 -2.93 -20.63 2.52
CA SER A 49 -4.19 -21.13 1.98
C SER A 49 -4.46 -20.52 0.61
N LYS A 50 -4.43 -21.36 -0.44
CA LYS A 50 -4.78 -20.94 -1.80
C LYS A 50 -6.19 -20.35 -1.89
N VAL A 51 -7.15 -20.96 -1.19
CA VAL A 51 -8.54 -20.48 -1.16
C VAL A 51 -8.61 -19.05 -0.63
N THR A 52 -7.90 -18.76 0.47
CA THR A 52 -7.85 -17.42 1.07
C THR A 52 -7.13 -16.42 0.17
N ILE A 53 -6.03 -16.83 -0.48
CA ILE A 53 -5.30 -15.97 -1.42
C ILE A 53 -6.19 -15.59 -2.60
N ASP A 54 -6.88 -16.56 -3.19
CA ASP A 54 -7.76 -16.35 -4.35
C ASP A 54 -8.97 -15.49 -3.97
N GLU A 55 -9.53 -15.68 -2.77
CA GLU A 55 -10.60 -14.83 -2.22
C GLU A 55 -10.13 -13.38 -2.03
N ILE A 56 -9.00 -13.15 -1.36
CA ILE A 56 -8.46 -11.79 -1.16
C ILE A 56 -8.18 -11.12 -2.50
N ARG A 57 -7.56 -11.86 -3.43
CA ARG A 57 -7.21 -11.36 -4.76
C ARG A 57 -8.44 -10.94 -5.56
N SER A 58 -9.59 -11.58 -5.34
CA SER A 58 -10.85 -11.24 -6.02
C SER A 58 -11.35 -9.82 -5.71
N PHE A 59 -10.95 -9.23 -4.58
CA PHE A 59 -11.31 -7.86 -4.20
C PHE A 59 -10.39 -6.80 -4.80
N PHE A 60 -9.26 -7.17 -5.42
CA PHE A 60 -8.35 -6.21 -6.02
C PHE A 60 -8.82 -5.81 -7.43
N VAL A 61 -8.77 -4.50 -7.68
CA VAL A 61 -8.90 -3.91 -9.01
C VAL A 61 -7.52 -3.66 -9.62
N GLY A 62 -7.47 -3.14 -10.85
CA GLY A 62 -6.21 -2.74 -11.48
C GLY A 62 -5.50 -1.65 -10.68
N LEU A 63 -4.47 -2.01 -9.93
CA LEU A 63 -3.61 -1.10 -9.18
C LEU A 63 -2.26 -1.01 -9.87
N TYR A 64 -1.87 0.20 -10.27
CA TYR A 64 -0.68 0.44 -11.07
C TYR A 64 0.26 1.40 -10.33
N SER A 65 1.55 1.06 -10.34
CA SER A 65 2.58 1.97 -9.86
C SER A 65 2.84 3.08 -10.88
N LEU A 66 3.20 4.27 -10.38
CA LEU A 66 3.70 5.40 -11.16
C LEU A 66 5.18 5.68 -10.82
N ASP A 67 5.89 4.66 -10.35
CA ASP A 67 7.33 4.76 -10.08
C ASP A 67 8.05 5.05 -11.42
N LEU A 68 9.27 5.60 -11.35
CA LEU A 68 10.05 6.00 -12.52
C LEU A 68 10.66 4.79 -13.25
N THR A 69 9.79 3.92 -13.77
CA THR A 69 10.10 2.69 -14.48
C THR A 69 9.34 2.64 -15.81
N PRO A 70 9.74 1.77 -16.76
CA PRO A 70 8.98 1.55 -17.99
C PRO A 70 7.51 1.18 -17.73
N GLU A 71 7.24 0.39 -16.69
CA GLU A 71 5.89 0.00 -16.28
C GLU A 71 5.06 1.21 -15.81
N GLY A 72 5.67 2.07 -14.99
CA GLY A 72 5.02 3.30 -14.50
C GLY A 72 4.73 4.28 -15.62
N ASN A 73 5.67 4.45 -16.56
CA ASN A 73 5.46 5.27 -17.75
C ASN A 73 4.31 4.75 -18.62
N ARG A 74 4.19 3.43 -18.79
CA ARG A 74 3.05 2.82 -19.50
C ARG A 74 1.73 3.01 -18.75
N ALA A 75 1.72 2.91 -17.42
CA ALA A 75 0.54 3.17 -16.62
C ALA A 75 0.07 4.63 -16.76
N ALA A 76 0.99 5.59 -16.67
CA ALA A 76 0.72 7.00 -16.88
C ALA A 76 0.16 7.27 -18.29
N ALA A 77 0.77 6.69 -19.34
CA ALA A 77 0.30 6.85 -20.71
C ALA A 77 -1.14 6.34 -20.90
N ARG A 78 -1.49 5.18 -20.33
CA ARG A 78 -2.87 4.66 -20.37
C ARG A 78 -3.86 5.56 -19.64
N ALA A 79 -3.47 6.10 -18.49
CA ALA A 79 -4.31 7.01 -17.73
C ALA A 79 -4.54 8.33 -18.48
N ILE A 80 -3.54 8.85 -19.19
CA ILE A 80 -3.67 10.03 -20.05
C ILE A 80 -4.57 9.75 -21.26
N GLU A 81 -4.43 8.58 -21.90
CA GLU A 81 -5.25 8.18 -23.05
C GLU A 81 -6.72 7.97 -22.68
N LYS A 82 -7.00 7.39 -21.49
CA LYS A 82 -8.35 7.02 -21.03
C LYS A 82 -8.60 7.49 -19.59
N PRO A 83 -8.69 8.82 -19.35
CA PRO A 83 -8.73 9.38 -18.01
C PRO A 83 -9.94 8.92 -17.19
N ASN A 84 -11.09 8.70 -17.83
CA ASN A 84 -12.31 8.26 -17.15
C ASN A 84 -12.28 6.78 -16.68
N ALA A 85 -11.25 6.01 -17.06
CA ALA A 85 -11.10 4.60 -16.68
C ALA A 85 -10.20 4.39 -15.44
N PHE A 86 -9.58 5.45 -14.93
CA PHE A 86 -8.64 5.40 -13.80
C PHE A 86 -8.98 6.49 -12.77
N VAL A 87 -8.43 6.36 -11.58
CA VAL A 87 -8.50 7.32 -10.46
C VAL A 87 -7.10 7.58 -9.91
#